data_AF-A0AAU1S437-F1
#
_entry.id   AF-A0AAU1S437-F1
#
_cell.length_a   1.000
_cell.length_b   1.000
_cell.length_c   1.000
_cell.angle_alpha   90.00
_cell.angle_beta   90.00
_cell.angle_gamma   90.00
#
_symmetry.space_group_name_H-M   'P 1'
#
loop_
_entity.id
_entity.type
_entity.pdbx_description
1 polymer ?
#
loop_
_entity_poly.entity_id
_entity_poly.type
_entity_poly.pdbx_seq_one_letter_code
_entity_poly.pdbx_strand_id
1 'polypeptide(L)'
;MTAYDAIVLAGGAAKRLGGADKPAVRVGGRPLLDRVLGACTDAATTVVVGGRRPTSRAVTWTREEPQGGGPLAALGAGVRHTSAERVLVLSADLPFLGESTVEALLSAAGHGGRDGALCVDQDGRDQPLVAVYRVEPLRRELALLATEHGGLAGLPLRLLTHELGLARVEAGPLASFDCDTWEDIATARARIREHGTVLDEWITAVKNELGIELDVDTGVLLDLARDAAHGVARPAAPLTTFLVGYAAAKGGDGGGGPEAVAEAARKAAALALRWADEAETP
;
A
#
# COMPACT_ATOMS: atom_id res chain seq x y z
N MET A 1 -3.75 6.17 19.55
CA MET A 1 -4.72 5.76 18.50
C MET A 1 -5.74 4.84 19.12
N THR A 2 -7.01 5.00 18.76
CA THR A 2 -8.07 4.08 19.20
C THR A 2 -7.99 2.77 18.43
N ALA A 3 -8.09 1.64 19.14
CA ALA A 3 -7.99 0.30 18.53
C ALA A 3 -9.09 0.07 17.47
N TYR A 4 -8.70 -0.57 16.36
CA TYR A 4 -9.58 -0.99 15.27
C TYR A 4 -9.17 -2.37 14.76
N ASP A 5 -10.12 -3.09 14.16
CA ASP A 5 -9.86 -4.30 13.39
C ASP A 5 -9.91 -4.01 11.89
N ALA A 6 -9.34 -4.87 11.06
CA ALA A 6 -9.38 -4.76 9.61
C ALA A 6 -10.01 -6.00 8.98
N ILE A 7 -10.83 -5.79 7.94
CA ILE A 7 -11.38 -6.80 7.05
C ILE A 7 -10.91 -6.49 5.64
N VAL A 8 -10.19 -7.43 5.03
CA VAL A 8 -9.76 -7.33 3.63
C VAL A 8 -10.54 -8.36 2.80
N LEU A 9 -11.32 -7.88 1.84
CA LEU A 9 -12.08 -8.73 0.92
C LEU A 9 -11.16 -9.15 -0.24
N ALA A 10 -10.64 -10.36 -0.15
CA ALA A 10 -9.75 -10.99 -1.15
C ALA A 10 -10.48 -12.07 -1.98
N GLY A 11 -11.81 -11.91 -2.10
CA GLY A 11 -12.68 -12.77 -2.90
C GLY A 11 -12.99 -12.15 -4.27
N GLY A 12 -13.56 -12.97 -5.15
CA GLY A 12 -13.96 -12.56 -6.49
C GLY A 12 -13.52 -13.56 -7.55
N ALA A 13 -14.35 -13.76 -8.56
CA ALA A 13 -14.08 -14.74 -9.63
C ALA A 13 -13.03 -14.25 -10.65
N ALA A 14 -12.52 -13.03 -10.51
CA ALA A 14 -11.53 -12.42 -11.40
C ALA A 14 -11.84 -12.65 -12.90
N LYS A 15 -13.13 -12.59 -13.27
CA LYS A 15 -13.61 -12.99 -14.60
C LYS A 15 -12.92 -12.21 -15.72
N ARG A 16 -12.64 -10.92 -15.46
CA ARG A 16 -11.96 -10.00 -16.38
C ARG A 16 -10.44 -10.21 -16.47
N LEU A 17 -9.87 -11.00 -15.57
CA LEU A 17 -8.46 -11.38 -15.56
C LEU A 17 -8.24 -12.83 -16.02
N GLY A 18 -9.25 -13.44 -16.67
CA GLY A 18 -9.15 -14.81 -17.16
C GLY A 18 -9.12 -15.88 -16.06
N GLY A 19 -9.69 -15.57 -14.88
CA GLY A 19 -9.69 -16.48 -13.73
C GLY A 19 -8.38 -16.47 -12.91
N ALA A 20 -7.47 -15.52 -13.20
CA ALA A 20 -6.27 -15.33 -12.40
C ALA A 20 -6.60 -14.96 -10.95
N ASP A 21 -5.77 -15.41 -10.02
CA ASP A 21 -5.91 -15.04 -8.61
C ASP A 21 -5.51 -13.56 -8.39
N LYS A 22 -6.48 -12.65 -8.55
CA LYS A 22 -6.27 -11.18 -8.50
C LYS A 22 -5.46 -10.72 -7.28
N PRO A 23 -5.79 -11.10 -6.03
CA PRO A 23 -5.02 -10.67 -4.86
C PRO A 23 -3.55 -11.11 -4.86
N ALA A 24 -3.19 -12.16 -5.62
CA ALA A 24 -1.81 -12.65 -5.76
C ALA A 24 -1.05 -11.96 -6.92
N VAL A 25 -1.71 -11.17 -7.77
CA VAL A 25 -1.06 -10.43 -8.85
C VAL A 25 -0.09 -9.42 -8.24
N ARG A 26 1.13 -9.38 -8.79
CA ARG A 26 2.18 -8.48 -8.31
C ARG A 26 2.17 -7.15 -9.05
N VAL A 27 2.22 -6.07 -8.28
CA VAL A 27 2.48 -4.70 -8.73
C VAL A 27 3.70 -4.21 -7.95
N GLY A 28 4.72 -3.68 -8.63
CA GLY A 28 6.00 -3.30 -7.99
C GLY A 28 6.63 -4.41 -7.15
N GLY A 29 6.65 -5.65 -7.66
CA GLY A 29 7.23 -6.80 -6.95
C GLY A 29 6.41 -7.34 -5.77
N ARG A 30 5.41 -6.63 -5.24
CA ARG A 30 4.57 -7.05 -4.10
C ARG A 30 3.18 -7.52 -4.54
N PRO A 31 2.63 -8.62 -3.98
CA PRO A 31 1.24 -9.02 -4.21
C PRO A 31 0.26 -7.90 -3.80
N LEU A 32 -0.84 -7.74 -4.53
CA LEU A 32 -1.87 -6.74 -4.22
C LEU A 32 -2.40 -6.88 -2.80
N LEU A 33 -2.69 -8.12 -2.35
CA LEU A 33 -3.11 -8.37 -0.98
C LEU A 33 -2.10 -7.85 0.04
N ASP A 34 -0.81 -8.12 -0.17
CA ASP A 34 0.25 -7.69 0.74
C ASP A 34 0.40 -6.16 0.79
N ARG A 35 0.12 -5.46 -0.30
CA ARG A 35 0.07 -3.99 -0.30
C ARG A 35 -1.02 -3.46 0.63
N VAL A 36 -2.22 -4.03 0.53
CA VAL A 36 -3.36 -3.66 1.37
C VAL A 36 -3.13 -4.03 2.84
N LEU A 37 -2.53 -5.19 3.10
CA LEU A 37 -2.13 -5.60 4.46
C LEU A 37 -1.06 -4.68 5.04
N GLY A 38 -0.16 -4.15 4.21
CA GLY A 38 0.86 -3.17 4.60
C GLY A 38 0.27 -1.83 5.03
N ALA A 39 -0.90 -1.43 4.52
CA ALA A 39 -1.55 -0.17 4.89
C ALA A 39 -2.32 -0.23 6.22
N CYS A 40 -2.53 -1.41 6.80
CA CYS A 40 -3.30 -1.60 8.04
C CYS A 40 -2.54 -2.43 9.08
N THR A 41 -1.23 -2.18 9.20
CA THR A 41 -0.33 -2.91 10.10
C THR A 41 -0.73 -2.82 11.57
N ASP A 42 -1.29 -1.67 11.97
CA ASP A 42 -1.72 -1.34 13.34
C ASP A 42 -3.09 -1.90 13.73
N ALA A 43 -3.77 -2.62 12.84
CA ALA A 43 -5.03 -3.30 13.16
C ALA A 43 -4.80 -4.39 14.23
N ALA A 44 -5.64 -4.40 15.27
CA ALA A 44 -5.55 -5.39 16.35
C ALA A 44 -5.81 -6.81 15.84
N THR A 45 -6.86 -6.97 15.02
CA THR A 45 -7.14 -8.18 14.25
C THR A 45 -7.24 -7.85 12.78
N THR A 46 -6.57 -8.64 11.92
CA THR A 46 -6.72 -8.56 10.47
C THR A 46 -7.42 -9.82 9.96
N VAL A 47 -8.61 -9.66 9.40
CA VAL A 47 -9.42 -10.73 8.82
C VAL A 47 -9.36 -10.64 7.31
N VAL A 48 -9.00 -11.72 6.62
CA VAL A 48 -9.05 -11.81 5.16
C VAL A 48 -10.17 -12.74 4.75
N VAL A 49 -11.08 -12.26 3.91
CA VAL A 49 -12.23 -13.01 3.40
C VAL A 49 -11.93 -13.49 1.99
N GLY A 50 -11.79 -14.80 1.80
CA GLY A 50 -11.47 -15.41 0.52
C GLY A 50 -10.70 -16.73 0.64
N GLY A 51 -10.16 -17.22 -0.48
CA GLY A 51 -9.32 -18.42 -0.47
C GLY A 51 -8.00 -18.19 0.28
N ARG A 52 -7.52 -19.15 1.07
CA ARG A 52 -6.20 -19.03 1.76
C ARG A 52 -5.05 -18.94 0.77
N ARG A 53 -4.05 -18.11 1.09
CA ARG A 53 -2.79 -17.95 0.34
C ARG A 53 -1.68 -17.41 1.26
N PRO A 54 -0.40 -17.46 0.84
CA PRO A 54 0.68 -16.82 1.59
C PRO A 54 0.46 -15.31 1.74
N THR A 55 0.78 -14.78 2.92
CA THR A 55 0.71 -13.36 3.26
C THR A 55 1.98 -12.95 3.99
N SER A 56 2.36 -11.69 3.84
CA SER A 56 3.52 -11.04 4.51
C SER A 56 3.40 -10.97 6.03
N ARG A 57 2.18 -11.09 6.57
CA ARG A 57 1.88 -11.11 8.01
C ARG A 57 0.81 -12.14 8.36
N ALA A 58 0.70 -12.47 9.65
CA ALA A 58 -0.37 -13.32 10.15
C ALA A 58 -1.74 -12.63 9.99
N VAL A 59 -2.73 -13.42 9.55
CA VAL A 59 -4.13 -12.97 9.36
C VAL A 59 -5.09 -14.09 9.75
N THR A 60 -6.32 -13.71 10.12
CA THR A 60 -7.44 -14.63 10.30
C THR A 60 -8.15 -14.82 8.97
N TRP A 61 -8.20 -16.06 8.48
CA TRP A 61 -8.91 -16.37 7.24
C TRP A 61 -10.36 -16.78 7.51
N THR A 62 -11.27 -16.22 6.72
CA THR A 62 -12.68 -16.65 6.67
C THR A 62 -13.18 -16.60 5.23
N ARG A 63 -14.42 -17.00 5.00
CA ARG A 63 -15.05 -17.02 3.68
C ARG A 63 -16.55 -16.92 3.80
N GLU A 64 -17.18 -16.26 2.84
CA GLU A 64 -18.64 -16.20 2.73
C GLU A 64 -19.26 -17.53 2.31
N GLU A 65 -20.48 -17.76 2.76
CA GLU A 65 -21.31 -18.91 2.40
C GLU A 65 -22.64 -18.40 1.80
N PRO A 66 -23.03 -18.84 0.59
CA PRO A 66 -22.24 -19.65 -0.35
C PRO A 66 -21.03 -18.91 -0.94
N GLN A 67 -20.02 -19.66 -1.40
CA GLN A 67 -18.87 -19.09 -2.10
C GLN A 67 -19.32 -18.20 -3.26
N GLY A 68 -18.76 -17.00 -3.35
CA GLY A 68 -19.13 -16.08 -4.42
C GLY A 68 -20.47 -15.39 -4.16
N GLY A 69 -20.95 -15.39 -2.91
CA GLY A 69 -22.13 -14.64 -2.46
C GLY A 69 -21.98 -13.12 -2.56
N GLY A 70 -20.85 -12.60 -3.03
CA GLY A 70 -20.63 -11.19 -3.28
C GLY A 70 -20.11 -10.43 -2.05
N PRO A 71 -19.82 -9.14 -2.22
CA PRO A 71 -19.08 -8.36 -1.23
C PRO A 71 -19.85 -8.14 0.08
N LEU A 72 -21.18 -8.04 0.05
CA LEU A 72 -21.97 -7.90 1.28
C LEU A 72 -21.94 -9.18 2.13
N ALA A 73 -22.05 -10.35 1.50
CA ALA A 73 -21.91 -11.63 2.18
C ALA A 73 -20.49 -11.81 2.75
N ALA A 74 -19.47 -11.39 1.99
CA ALA A 74 -18.08 -11.41 2.44
C ALA A 74 -17.82 -10.50 3.64
N LEU A 75 -18.37 -9.28 3.63
CA LEU A 75 -18.35 -8.39 4.78
C LEU A 75 -19.04 -9.01 6.01
N GLY A 76 -20.22 -9.61 5.80
CA GLY A 76 -20.95 -10.32 6.86
C GLY A 76 -20.19 -11.52 7.45
N ALA A 77 -19.39 -12.23 6.65
CA ALA A 77 -18.50 -13.28 7.14
C ALA A 77 -17.31 -12.70 7.92
N GLY A 78 -16.68 -11.65 7.41
CA GLY A 78 -15.54 -10.98 8.03
C GLY A 78 -15.87 -10.41 9.42
N VAL A 79 -17.01 -9.72 9.55
CA VAL A 79 -17.38 -8.99 10.77
C VAL A 79 -17.63 -9.91 11.98
N ARG A 80 -17.84 -11.21 11.75
CA ARG A 80 -18.00 -12.20 12.83
C ARG A 80 -16.69 -12.47 13.57
N HIS A 81 -15.55 -12.12 12.97
CA HIS A 81 -14.22 -12.32 13.52
C HIS A 81 -13.60 -11.05 14.11
N THR A 82 -14.39 -9.96 14.22
CA THR A 82 -13.93 -8.68 14.80
C THR A 82 -14.49 -8.47 16.21
N SER A 83 -13.79 -7.68 17.00
CA SER A 83 -14.16 -7.35 18.39
C SER A 83 -13.95 -5.88 18.73
N ALA A 84 -13.15 -5.14 17.96
CA ALA A 84 -12.99 -3.70 18.13
C ALA A 84 -14.29 -2.93 17.86
N GLU A 85 -14.39 -1.72 18.40
CA GLU A 85 -15.53 -0.83 18.16
C GLU A 85 -15.64 -0.39 16.69
N ARG A 86 -14.49 -0.32 16.01
CA ARG A 86 -14.37 0.09 14.61
C ARG A 86 -13.70 -0.98 13.78
N VAL A 87 -14.16 -1.10 12.55
CA VAL A 87 -13.58 -1.99 11.55
C VAL A 87 -13.27 -1.23 10.26
N LEU A 88 -12.01 -1.32 9.82
CA LEU A 88 -11.55 -0.89 8.51
C LEU A 88 -11.89 -1.99 7.50
N VAL A 89 -12.59 -1.65 6.42
CA VAL A 89 -12.99 -2.58 5.36
C VAL A 89 -12.33 -2.15 4.06
N LEU A 90 -11.54 -3.06 3.48
CA LEU A 90 -10.69 -2.83 2.33
C LEU A 90 -10.95 -3.89 1.24
N SER A 91 -10.94 -3.48 -0.03
CA SER A 91 -10.74 -4.40 -1.15
C SER A 91 -9.27 -4.83 -1.24
N ALA A 92 -8.99 -6.06 -1.67
CA ALA A 92 -7.63 -6.60 -1.73
C ALA A 92 -6.80 -6.15 -2.94
N ASP A 93 -7.33 -5.27 -3.77
CA ASP A 93 -6.83 -4.89 -5.10
C ASP A 93 -6.51 -3.40 -5.23
N LEU A 94 -6.18 -2.76 -4.10
CA LEU A 94 -5.87 -1.33 -4.00
C LEU A 94 -4.34 -1.12 -3.96
N PRO A 95 -3.63 -1.07 -5.10
CA PRO A 95 -2.16 -1.00 -5.15
C PRO A 95 -1.54 0.26 -4.52
N PHE A 96 -2.33 1.33 -4.36
CA PHE A 96 -1.87 2.64 -3.87
C PHE A 96 -2.46 3.02 -2.51
N LEU A 97 -3.18 2.11 -1.86
CA LEU A 97 -3.66 2.36 -0.51
C LEU A 97 -2.47 2.56 0.43
N GLY A 98 -2.49 3.64 1.21
CA GLY A 98 -1.45 3.98 2.19
C GLY A 98 -2.02 4.26 3.57
N GLU A 99 -1.13 4.33 4.56
CA GLU A 99 -1.47 4.59 5.96
C GLU A 99 -2.20 5.92 6.15
N SER A 100 -1.80 6.97 5.42
CA SER A 100 -2.45 8.29 5.49
C SER A 100 -3.94 8.25 5.12
N THR A 101 -4.33 7.42 4.15
CA THR A 101 -5.74 7.19 3.81
C THR A 101 -6.48 6.51 4.96
N VAL A 102 -5.85 5.51 5.59
CA VAL A 102 -6.43 4.80 6.74
C VAL A 102 -6.61 5.74 7.93
N GLU A 103 -5.61 6.57 8.23
CA GLU A 103 -5.68 7.59 9.27
C GLU A 103 -6.79 8.61 9.02
N ALA A 104 -6.94 9.09 7.77
CA ALA A 104 -7.99 10.01 7.38
C ALA A 104 -9.39 9.41 7.60
N LEU A 105 -9.60 8.15 7.22
CA LEU A 105 -10.86 7.43 7.46
C LEU A 105 -11.15 7.23 8.96
N LEU A 106 -10.16 6.77 9.72
CA LEU A 106 -10.29 6.56 11.17
C LEU A 106 -10.62 7.86 11.91
N SER A 107 -9.97 8.96 11.51
CA SER A 107 -10.25 10.30 12.03
C SER A 107 -11.67 10.73 11.71
N ALA A 108 -12.09 10.64 10.44
CA ALA A 108 -13.43 11.03 10.01
C ALA A 108 -14.55 10.23 10.73
N ALA A 109 -14.35 8.94 10.97
CA ALA A 109 -15.29 8.08 11.70
C ALA A 109 -15.39 8.40 13.20
N GLY A 110 -14.38 9.08 13.78
CA GLY A 110 -14.37 9.50 15.19
C GLY A 110 -15.26 10.72 15.48
N HIS A 111 -15.67 11.48 14.47
CA HIS A 111 -16.37 12.75 14.64
C HIS A 111 -17.90 12.63 14.48
N GLY A 112 -18.65 13.28 15.37
CA GLY A 112 -20.06 13.64 15.11
C GLY A 112 -21.10 12.52 15.18
N GLY A 113 -20.85 11.43 15.93
CA GLY A 113 -21.86 10.37 16.15
C GLY A 113 -22.21 9.54 14.91
N ARG A 114 -21.43 9.66 13.83
CA ARG A 114 -21.61 8.95 12.57
C ARG A 114 -21.33 7.46 12.70
N ASP A 115 -21.95 6.66 11.86
CA ASP A 115 -21.76 5.20 11.82
C ASP A 115 -20.46 4.78 11.12
N GLY A 116 -19.78 5.72 10.45
CA GLY A 116 -18.52 5.44 9.77
C GLY A 116 -18.06 6.55 8.83
N ALA A 117 -17.07 6.22 8.01
CA ALA A 117 -16.54 7.05 6.94
C ALA A 117 -16.12 6.16 5.76
N LEU A 118 -16.28 6.66 4.54
CA LEU A 118 -15.81 5.99 3.31
C LEU A 118 -15.06 6.96 2.41
N CYS A 119 -14.19 6.42 1.57
CA CYS A 119 -13.57 7.20 0.51
C CYS A 119 -14.58 7.53 -0.59
N VAL A 120 -14.39 8.67 -1.23
CA VAL A 120 -15.01 8.98 -2.52
C VAL A 120 -13.94 9.02 -3.60
N ASP A 121 -14.25 8.47 -4.78
CA ASP A 121 -13.36 8.56 -5.93
C ASP A 121 -13.46 9.93 -6.63
N GLN A 122 -12.67 10.12 -7.69
CA GLN A 122 -12.63 11.38 -8.44
C GLN A 122 -13.96 11.72 -9.14
N ASP A 123 -14.81 10.71 -9.39
CA ASP A 123 -16.13 10.89 -9.97
C ASP A 123 -17.20 11.14 -8.90
N GLY A 124 -16.79 11.26 -7.63
CA GLY A 124 -17.66 11.45 -6.48
C GLY A 124 -18.44 10.20 -6.07
N ARG A 125 -18.02 9.01 -6.51
CA ARG A 125 -18.68 7.76 -6.13
C ARG A 125 -18.16 7.25 -4.80
N ASP A 126 -19.09 6.79 -3.97
CA ASP A 126 -18.78 6.19 -2.68
C ASP A 126 -18.06 4.85 -2.85
N GLN A 127 -16.99 4.65 -2.08
CA GLN A 127 -16.15 3.46 -2.10
C GLN A 127 -16.36 2.66 -0.80
N PRO A 128 -17.41 1.82 -0.73
CA PRO A 128 -17.80 1.12 0.51
C PRO A 128 -16.79 0.08 0.98
N LEU A 129 -15.83 -0.30 0.11
CA LEU A 129 -14.72 -1.19 0.40
C LEU A 129 -13.40 -0.42 0.56
N VAL A 130 -13.47 0.87 0.85
CA VAL A 130 -12.36 1.70 1.34
C VAL A 130 -12.94 2.58 2.45
N ALA A 131 -13.28 1.95 3.56
CA ALA A 131 -14.16 2.56 4.58
C ALA A 131 -13.84 2.09 5.99
N VAL A 132 -14.19 2.91 6.98
CA VAL A 132 -14.23 2.55 8.40
C VAL A 132 -15.67 2.58 8.86
N TYR A 133 -16.13 1.49 9.48
CA TYR A 133 -17.47 1.38 10.06
C TYR A 133 -17.38 1.19 11.56
N ARG A 134 -18.36 1.73 12.30
CA ARG A 134 -18.66 1.31 13.67
C ARG A 134 -19.30 -0.06 13.63
N VAL A 135 -18.81 -0.96 14.47
CA VAL A 135 -19.18 -2.38 14.41
C VAL A 135 -20.61 -2.63 14.86
N GLU A 136 -21.15 -1.88 15.82
CA GLU A 136 -22.54 -2.07 16.28
C GLU A 136 -23.57 -1.74 15.17
N PRO A 137 -23.57 -0.53 14.56
CA PRO A 137 -24.52 -0.21 13.49
C PRO A 137 -24.33 -1.16 12.30
N LEU A 138 -23.08 -1.43 11.92
CA LEU A 138 -22.77 -2.35 10.83
C LEU A 138 -23.37 -3.75 11.06
N ARG A 139 -23.21 -4.33 12.26
CA ARG A 139 -23.77 -5.65 12.58
C ARG A 139 -25.29 -5.63 12.60
N ARG A 140 -25.90 -4.57 13.13
CA ARG A 140 -27.35 -4.40 13.16
C ARG A 140 -27.92 -4.39 11.74
N GLU A 141 -27.39 -3.54 10.86
CA GLU A 141 -27.91 -3.43 9.49
C GLU A 141 -27.65 -4.70 8.67
N LEU A 142 -26.50 -5.37 8.84
CA LEU A 142 -26.26 -6.68 8.22
C LEU A 142 -27.28 -7.74 8.68
N ALA A 143 -27.67 -7.73 9.96
CA ALA A 143 -28.66 -8.67 10.49
C ALA A 143 -30.08 -8.36 9.97
N LEU A 144 -30.44 -7.08 9.87
CA LEU A 144 -31.72 -6.64 9.30
C LEU A 144 -31.84 -7.05 7.84
N LEU A 145 -30.83 -6.75 7.02
CA LEU A 145 -30.81 -7.12 5.60
C LEU A 145 -30.87 -8.64 5.40
N ALA A 146 -30.13 -9.40 6.22
CA ALA A 146 -30.17 -10.86 6.16
C ALA A 146 -31.57 -11.42 6.51
N THR A 147 -32.27 -10.79 7.46
CA THR A 147 -33.62 -11.19 7.86
C THR A 147 -34.64 -10.84 6.78
N GLU A 148 -34.55 -9.65 6.20
CA GLU A 148 -35.47 -9.16 5.17
C GLU A 148 -35.36 -9.96 3.86
N HIS A 149 -34.13 -10.29 3.45
CA HIS A 149 -33.87 -10.94 2.15
C HIS A 149 -33.59 -12.44 2.24
N GLY A 150 -33.63 -13.03 3.43
CA GLY A 150 -33.33 -14.45 3.66
C GLY A 150 -31.83 -14.80 3.52
N GLY A 151 -30.95 -13.80 3.52
CA GLY A 151 -29.50 -13.92 3.43
C GLY A 151 -28.84 -12.67 2.87
N LEU A 152 -27.50 -12.65 2.86
CA LEU A 152 -26.71 -11.53 2.30
C LEU A 152 -26.18 -11.81 0.88
N ALA A 153 -26.34 -13.04 0.40
CA ALA A 153 -25.77 -13.47 -0.88
C ALA A 153 -26.44 -12.76 -2.06
N GLY A 154 -25.63 -12.21 -2.96
CA GLY A 154 -26.07 -11.51 -4.17
C GLY A 154 -26.57 -10.07 -3.94
N LEU A 155 -26.65 -9.63 -2.68
CA LEU A 155 -27.09 -8.27 -2.36
C LEU A 155 -25.97 -7.23 -2.61
N PRO A 156 -26.32 -6.04 -3.13
CA PRO A 156 -25.35 -4.98 -3.35
C PRO A 156 -25.02 -4.26 -2.03
N LEU A 157 -23.75 -3.85 -1.84
CA LEU A 157 -23.30 -3.08 -0.68
C LEU A 157 -24.09 -1.79 -0.45
N ARG A 158 -24.68 -1.21 -1.50
CA ARG A 158 -25.44 0.03 -1.39
C ARG A 158 -26.62 -0.07 -0.41
N LEU A 159 -27.22 -1.26 -0.26
CA LEU A 159 -28.31 -1.45 0.70
C LEU A 159 -27.83 -1.17 2.11
N LEU A 160 -26.63 -1.65 2.45
CA LEU A 160 -26.00 -1.37 3.75
C LEU A 160 -25.65 0.10 3.89
N THR A 161 -25.00 0.71 2.90
CA THR A 161 -24.53 2.10 3.03
C THR A 161 -25.66 3.12 3.05
N HIS A 162 -26.84 2.80 2.50
CA HIS A 162 -28.02 3.66 2.57
C HIS A 162 -28.58 3.78 3.99
N GLU A 163 -28.42 2.74 4.82
CA GLU A 163 -28.91 2.71 6.21
C GLU A 163 -27.91 3.29 7.21
N LEU A 164 -26.67 3.58 6.79
CA LEU A 164 -25.61 4.07 7.67
C LEU A 164 -25.33 5.56 7.45
N GLY A 165 -25.18 6.31 8.55
CA GLY A 165 -24.74 7.70 8.53
C GLY A 165 -23.23 7.82 8.31
N LEU A 166 -22.78 7.83 7.05
CA LEU A 166 -21.35 7.80 6.69
C LEU A 166 -20.79 9.18 6.31
N ALA A 167 -19.59 9.50 6.81
CA ALA A 167 -18.80 10.62 6.30
C ALA A 167 -18.14 10.27 4.96
N ARG A 168 -18.01 11.26 4.07
CA ARG A 168 -17.24 11.14 2.82
C ARG A 168 -15.86 11.74 3.01
N VAL A 169 -14.82 11.00 2.61
CA VAL A 169 -13.41 11.38 2.72
C VAL A 169 -12.79 11.40 1.33
N GLU A 170 -12.21 12.54 0.97
CA GLU A 170 -11.44 12.69 -0.26
C GLU A 170 -9.98 12.25 -0.01
N ALA A 171 -9.68 10.97 -0.23
CA ALA A 171 -8.36 10.41 0.04
C ALA A 171 -7.36 10.57 -1.14
N GLY A 172 -7.68 11.46 -2.09
CA GLY A 172 -6.88 11.68 -3.29
C GLY A 172 -7.13 10.65 -4.41
N PRO A 173 -6.61 10.92 -5.61
CA PRO A 173 -7.02 10.25 -6.85
C PRO A 173 -6.68 8.76 -6.93
N LEU A 174 -5.74 8.28 -6.11
CA LEU A 174 -5.20 6.91 -6.18
C LEU A 174 -5.66 6.01 -5.03
N ALA A 175 -6.16 6.58 -3.94
CA ALA A 175 -6.41 5.84 -2.70
C ALA A 175 -7.48 4.75 -2.85
N SER A 176 -8.44 4.96 -3.76
CA SER A 176 -9.49 3.99 -4.10
C SER A 176 -9.31 3.36 -5.49
N PHE A 177 -8.14 3.52 -6.12
CA PHE A 177 -7.88 2.91 -7.43
C PHE A 177 -7.79 1.39 -7.26
N ASP A 178 -8.70 0.66 -7.87
CA ASP A 178 -8.78 -0.79 -7.86
C ASP A 178 -8.35 -1.40 -9.20
N CYS A 179 -7.63 -2.53 -9.15
CA CYS A 179 -7.07 -3.13 -10.37
C CYS A 179 -7.99 -4.17 -11.02
N ASP A 180 -9.14 -3.79 -11.57
CA ASP A 180 -10.15 -4.71 -12.11
C ASP A 180 -9.78 -5.47 -13.40
N THR A 181 -8.86 -4.92 -14.19
CA THR A 181 -8.45 -5.45 -15.49
C THR A 181 -6.93 -5.54 -15.62
N TRP A 182 -6.45 -6.25 -16.65
CA TRP A 182 -5.01 -6.31 -16.95
C TRP A 182 -4.44 -4.94 -17.34
N GLU A 183 -5.27 -4.06 -17.91
CA GLU A 183 -4.91 -2.68 -18.22
C GLU A 183 -4.72 -1.86 -16.93
N ASP A 184 -5.58 -2.05 -15.93
CA ASP A 184 -5.43 -1.41 -14.62
C ASP A 184 -4.15 -1.88 -13.92
N ILE A 185 -3.83 -3.17 -14.00
CA ILE A 185 -2.57 -3.72 -13.47
C ILE A 185 -1.36 -3.13 -14.20
N ALA A 186 -1.41 -2.98 -15.52
CA ALA A 186 -0.34 -2.38 -16.30
C ALA A 186 -0.14 -0.91 -15.93
N THR A 187 -1.24 -0.15 -15.83
CA THR A 187 -1.27 1.23 -15.37
C THR A 187 -0.70 1.36 -13.96
N ALA A 188 -1.12 0.47 -13.05
CA ALA A 188 -0.62 0.45 -11.69
C ALA A 188 0.89 0.20 -11.64
N ARG A 189 1.39 -0.77 -12.43
CA ARG A 189 2.83 -1.05 -12.55
C ARG A 189 3.62 0.13 -13.11
N ALA A 190 3.08 0.83 -14.10
CA ALA A 190 3.71 2.02 -14.67
C ALA A 190 3.79 3.16 -13.64
N ARG A 191 2.68 3.51 -13.00
CA ARG A 191 2.63 4.58 -11.98
C ARG A 191 3.50 4.30 -10.77
N ILE A 192 3.53 3.05 -10.31
CA ILE A 192 4.41 2.64 -9.21
C ILE A 192 5.89 2.90 -9.58
N ARG A 193 6.29 2.65 -10.84
CA ARG A 193 7.66 2.97 -11.32
C ARG A 193 7.95 4.47 -11.42
N GLU A 194 6.94 5.31 -11.61
CA GLU A 194 7.09 6.76 -11.77
C GLU A 194 7.20 7.52 -10.43
N HIS A 195 6.58 7.03 -9.35
CA HIS A 195 6.41 7.79 -8.10
C HIS A 195 7.45 7.55 -6.99
N GLY A 196 8.67 7.09 -7.29
CA GLY A 196 9.80 7.05 -6.33
C GLY A 196 9.73 5.94 -5.27
N THR A 197 8.53 5.51 -4.86
CA THR A 197 8.32 4.38 -3.94
C THR A 197 8.84 3.05 -4.47
N VAL A 198 8.93 2.86 -5.79
CA VAL A 198 9.62 1.70 -6.38
C VAL A 198 11.08 1.68 -6.04
N LEU A 199 11.74 2.83 -5.99
CA LEU A 199 13.16 2.85 -5.70
C LEU A 199 13.39 2.40 -4.26
N ASP A 200 12.60 2.90 -3.30
CA ASP A 200 12.70 2.49 -1.90
C ASP A 200 12.28 1.03 -1.68
N GLU A 201 11.20 0.58 -2.32
CA GLU A 201 10.78 -0.83 -2.30
C GLU A 201 11.83 -1.76 -2.94
N TRP A 202 12.40 -1.33 -4.07
CA TRP A 202 13.44 -2.08 -4.79
C TRP A 202 14.73 -2.13 -3.98
N ILE A 203 15.16 -1.00 -3.42
CA ILE A 203 16.33 -0.92 -2.54
C ILE A 203 16.10 -1.81 -1.32
N THR A 204 14.92 -1.78 -0.71
CA THR A 204 14.57 -2.65 0.42
C THR A 204 14.65 -4.13 0.02
N ALA A 205 14.08 -4.50 -1.14
CA ALA A 205 14.13 -5.87 -1.63
C ALA A 205 15.56 -6.34 -1.92
N VAL A 206 16.39 -5.50 -2.54
CA VAL A 206 17.80 -5.78 -2.84
C VAL A 206 18.62 -5.86 -1.55
N LYS A 207 18.39 -4.97 -0.57
CA LYS A 207 19.04 -5.03 0.75
C LYS A 207 18.76 -6.37 1.44
N ASN A 208 17.50 -6.81 1.42
CA ASN A 208 17.11 -8.09 2.03
C ASN A 208 17.74 -9.28 1.30
N GLU A 209 17.71 -9.31 -0.03
CA GLU A 209 18.28 -10.40 -0.82
C GLU A 209 19.82 -10.51 -0.64
N LEU A 210 20.49 -9.38 -0.52
CA LEU A 210 21.95 -9.31 -0.37
C LEU A 210 22.41 -9.32 1.10
N GLY A 211 21.49 -9.34 2.07
CA GLY A 211 21.83 -9.30 3.51
C GLY A 211 22.51 -7.99 3.96
N ILE A 212 22.09 -6.86 3.39
CA ILE A 212 22.69 -5.54 3.65
C ILE A 212 21.89 -4.78 4.71
N GLU A 213 22.48 -4.60 5.89
CA GLU A 213 21.96 -3.73 6.96
C GLU A 213 22.64 -2.35 6.93
N LEU A 214 22.47 -1.62 5.84
CA LEU A 214 23.02 -0.27 5.70
C LEU A 214 21.91 0.72 5.34
N ASP A 215 21.74 1.74 6.16
CA ASP A 215 20.73 2.78 5.96
C ASP A 215 21.36 4.08 5.44
N VAL A 216 21.56 4.15 4.13
CA VAL A 216 22.12 5.32 3.45
C VAL A 216 20.99 6.20 2.92
N ASP A 217 21.18 7.52 3.03
CA ASP A 217 20.39 8.51 2.30
C ASP A 217 20.54 8.29 0.78
N THR A 218 19.49 7.76 0.17
CA THR A 218 19.42 7.47 -1.27
C THR A 218 19.43 8.74 -2.11
N GLY A 219 18.88 9.84 -1.60
CA GLY A 219 18.88 11.14 -2.26
C GLY A 219 20.30 11.65 -2.50
N VAL A 220 21.16 11.56 -1.48
CA VAL A 220 22.58 11.96 -1.59
C VAL A 220 23.31 11.17 -2.68
N LEU A 221 23.06 9.87 -2.80
CA LEU A 221 23.69 9.04 -3.84
C LEU A 221 23.14 9.35 -5.24
N LEU A 222 21.85 9.66 -5.36
CA LEU A 222 21.22 10.03 -6.64
C LEU A 222 21.66 11.41 -7.12
N ASP A 223 21.79 12.37 -6.22
CA ASP A 223 22.30 13.70 -6.53
C ASP A 223 23.78 13.62 -6.94
N LEU A 224 24.60 12.83 -6.24
CA LEU A 224 25.97 12.56 -6.67
C LEU A 224 26.03 11.91 -8.07
N ALA A 225 25.19 10.92 -8.33
CA ALA A 225 25.12 10.28 -9.64
C ALA A 225 24.75 11.31 -10.73
N ARG A 226 23.80 12.23 -10.42
CA ARG A 226 23.44 13.33 -11.32
C ARG A 226 24.64 14.25 -11.57
N ASP A 227 25.33 14.68 -10.52
CA ASP A 227 26.47 15.60 -10.64
C ASP A 227 27.61 14.97 -11.44
N ALA A 228 27.93 13.70 -11.20
CA ALA A 228 28.93 12.97 -11.99
C ALA A 228 28.50 12.79 -13.46
N ALA A 229 27.23 12.49 -13.72
CA ALA A 229 26.73 12.34 -15.10
C ALA A 229 26.82 13.64 -15.91
N HIS A 230 26.56 14.79 -15.28
CA HIS A 230 26.54 16.09 -15.95
C HIS A 230 27.92 16.76 -15.97
N GLY A 231 28.66 16.72 -14.86
CA GLY A 231 29.95 17.39 -14.70
C GLY A 231 31.16 16.61 -15.22
N VAL A 232 31.01 15.29 -15.42
CA VAL A 232 32.10 14.43 -15.92
C VAL A 232 31.72 13.78 -17.25
N ALA A 233 30.81 12.80 -17.20
CA ALA A 233 30.26 12.11 -18.37
C ALA A 233 29.13 11.18 -17.92
N ARG A 234 28.16 10.88 -18.80
CA ARG A 234 27.02 9.98 -18.46
C ARG A 234 27.43 8.64 -17.81
N PRO A 235 28.48 7.92 -18.26
CA PRO A 235 28.91 6.68 -17.60
C PRO A 235 29.52 6.85 -16.20
N ALA A 236 29.89 8.07 -15.81
CA ALA A 236 30.49 8.34 -14.51
C ALA A 236 29.50 8.15 -13.35
N ALA A 237 28.20 8.30 -13.58
CA ALA A 237 27.16 8.10 -12.56
C ALA A 237 27.27 6.74 -11.82
N PRO A 238 27.11 5.58 -12.49
CA PRO A 238 27.16 4.27 -11.82
C PRO A 238 28.56 3.92 -11.28
N LEU A 239 29.63 4.39 -11.93
CA LEU A 239 31.01 4.11 -11.50
C LEU A 239 31.35 4.88 -10.21
N THR A 240 30.90 6.13 -10.11
CA THR A 240 31.15 6.98 -8.94
C THR A 240 30.41 6.45 -7.72
N THR A 241 29.14 6.08 -7.85
CA THR A 241 28.35 5.53 -6.72
C THR A 241 28.87 4.18 -6.26
N PHE A 242 29.35 3.31 -7.17
CA PHE A 242 30.05 2.07 -6.81
C PHE A 242 31.32 2.34 -5.99
N LEU A 243 32.17 3.27 -6.45
CA LEU A 243 33.41 3.60 -5.76
C LEU A 243 33.18 4.24 -4.39
N VAL A 244 32.12 5.04 -4.23
CA VAL A 244 31.69 5.58 -2.93
C VAL A 244 31.33 4.45 -1.97
N GLY A 245 30.50 3.49 -2.42
CA GLY A 245 30.16 2.32 -1.61
C GLY A 245 31.40 1.48 -1.24
N TYR A 246 32.30 1.25 -2.20
CA TYR A 246 33.55 0.53 -1.99
C TYR A 246 34.49 1.25 -1.01
N ALA A 247 34.62 2.58 -1.12
CA ALA A 247 35.46 3.38 -0.25
C ALA A 247 34.91 3.41 1.18
N ALA A 248 33.59 3.52 1.35
CA ALA A 248 32.94 3.44 2.65
C ALA A 248 33.18 2.07 3.30
N ALA A 249 33.05 0.97 2.54
CA ALA A 249 33.31 -0.38 3.05
C ALA A 249 34.78 -0.64 3.43
N LYS A 250 35.73 0.11 2.86
CA LYS A 250 37.17 -0.05 3.12
C LYS A 250 37.65 0.66 4.40
N GLY A 251 36.87 1.57 4.97
CA GLY A 251 37.18 2.17 6.27
C GLY A 251 37.06 1.13 7.38
N GLY A 252 38.19 0.72 7.98
CA GLY A 252 38.26 -0.34 9.00
C GLY A 252 37.45 -0.07 10.29
N ASP A 253 37.50 -1.06 11.20
CA ASP A 253 36.74 -1.23 12.45
C ASP A 253 35.90 -0.03 12.91
N GLY A 254 34.64 -0.02 12.45
CA GLY A 254 33.63 1.03 12.71
C GLY A 254 33.26 1.86 11.48
N GLY A 255 34.02 1.78 10.38
CA GLY A 255 33.89 2.64 9.20
C GLY A 255 32.86 2.24 8.13
N GLY A 256 32.05 1.20 8.34
CA GLY A 256 31.06 0.72 7.36
C GLY A 256 29.67 1.37 7.45
N GLY A 257 29.55 2.52 8.11
CA GLY A 257 28.26 3.14 8.43
C GLY A 257 27.79 4.20 7.42
N PRO A 258 26.55 4.69 7.57
CA PRO A 258 25.97 5.74 6.72
C PRO A 258 26.83 7.01 6.63
N GLU A 259 27.52 7.36 7.72
CA GLU A 259 28.41 8.52 7.78
C GLU A 259 29.62 8.41 6.83
N ALA A 260 30.19 7.21 6.69
CA ALA A 260 31.31 6.97 5.79
C ALA A 260 30.88 7.09 4.32
N VAL A 261 29.66 6.62 4.01
CA VAL A 261 29.05 6.80 2.69
C VAL A 261 28.80 8.28 2.40
N ALA A 262 28.26 9.02 3.36
CA ALA A 262 28.01 10.46 3.22
C ALA A 262 29.31 11.27 3.03
N GLU A 263 30.37 10.94 3.76
CA GLU A 263 31.69 11.57 3.62
C GLU A 263 32.33 11.25 2.26
N ALA A 264 32.27 10.00 1.82
CA ALA A 264 32.77 9.60 0.50
C ALA A 264 31.96 10.27 -0.64
N ALA A 265 30.64 10.36 -0.49
CA ALA A 265 29.76 11.04 -1.44
C ALA A 265 30.08 12.54 -1.53
N ARG A 266 30.28 13.24 -0.39
CA ARG A 266 30.69 14.65 -0.39
C ARG A 266 32.01 14.89 -1.13
N LYS A 267 33.01 14.03 -0.91
CA LYS A 267 34.30 14.13 -1.61
C LYS A 267 34.17 13.94 -3.12
N ALA A 268 33.37 12.95 -3.53
CA ALA A 268 33.13 12.67 -4.94
C ALA A 268 32.33 13.80 -5.63
N ALA A 269 31.30 14.35 -4.96
CA ALA A 269 30.52 15.47 -5.50
C ALA A 269 31.39 16.71 -5.69
N ALA A 270 32.20 17.06 -4.70
CA ALA A 270 33.14 18.18 -4.80
C ALA A 270 34.16 17.99 -5.94
N LEU A 271 34.56 16.75 -6.24
CA LEU A 271 35.44 16.45 -7.37
C LEU A 271 34.72 16.61 -8.72
N ALA A 272 33.48 16.12 -8.84
CA ALA A 272 32.67 16.26 -10.05
C ALA A 272 32.40 17.74 -10.40
N LEU A 273 32.12 18.57 -9.39
CA LEU A 273 31.93 20.01 -9.57
C LEU A 273 33.19 20.70 -10.09
N ARG A 274 34.36 20.41 -9.51
CA ARG A 274 35.63 20.97 -10.01
C ARG A 274 35.91 20.59 -11.47
N TRP A 275 35.59 19.36 -11.86
CA TRP A 275 35.71 18.91 -13.26
C TRP A 275 34.74 19.64 -14.19
N ALA A 276 33.52 19.93 -13.74
CA ALA A 276 32.57 20.73 -14.49
C ALA A 276 33.09 22.17 -14.70
N ASP A 277 33.58 22.80 -13.64
CA ASP A 277 34.12 24.17 -13.68
C ASP A 277 35.35 24.28 -14.61
N GLU A 278 36.22 23.26 -14.62
CA GLU A 278 37.36 23.17 -15.56
C GLU A 278 36.91 23.09 -17.02
N ALA A 279 35.79 22.42 -17.31
CA ALA A 279 35.25 22.29 -18.66
C ALA A 279 34.54 23.58 -19.14
N GLU A 280 34.10 24.44 -18.21
CA GLU A 280 33.44 25.72 -18.50
C GLU A 280 34.41 26.92 -18.54
N THR A 281 35.66 26.74 -18.09
CA THR A 281 36.69 27.77 -18.14
C THR A 281 37.39 27.73 -19.51
N PRO A 282 37.43 28.84 -20.29
CA PRO A 282 37.91 28.86 -21.67
C PRO A 282 39.42 28.65 -21.83
#